data_AF-A0A8D8NTD2-F1
#
_entry.id   AF-A0A8D8NTD2-F1
#
_cell.length_a   1.000
_cell.length_b   1.000
_cell.length_c   1.000
_cell.angle_alpha   90.00
_cell.angle_beta   90.00
_cell.angle_gamma   90.00
#
_symmetry.space_group_name_H-M   'P 1'
#
loop_
_entity.id
_entity.type
_entity.pdbx_description
1 polymer ?
#
loop_
_entity_poly.entity_id
_entity_poly.type
_entity_poly.pdbx_seq_one_letter_code
_entity_poly.pdbx_strand_id
1 'polypeptide(L)'
;LLFGVIGVGVHVSGMLYVQKTYWPTLLYCRNQLFALSFLLACVQILDFLSFHHLFGPWAIIIGDLLKDLARFLAVLAIFVFGFSMHIVALNQSFHNLSQDEVRRLPLATRNKEVFSDVRMNPILSFELLFFAVFGQTTTDQTQIDKMTPNTQRTQPYWTEYLFKIVFGIYMLVSVVVLINLLIAMMSDTYQRIQAQSDIEW
;
A
#
# COMPACT_ATOMS: atom_id res chain seq x y z
N LEU A 1 -17.36 11.32 -15.39
CA LEU A 1 -17.43 12.59 -16.16
C LEU A 1 -16.18 13.47 -15.99
N LEU A 2 -15.81 13.91 -14.77
CA LEU A 2 -14.66 14.80 -14.55
C LEU A 2 -13.34 14.26 -15.14
N PHE A 3 -12.96 13.01 -14.83
CA PHE A 3 -11.72 12.40 -15.35
C PHE A 3 -11.72 12.24 -16.88
N GLY A 4 -12.88 12.06 -17.50
CA GLY A 4 -13.02 12.06 -18.96
C GLY A 4 -12.73 13.43 -19.57
N VAL A 5 -13.25 14.50 -18.97
CA VAL A 5 -12.96 15.89 -19.39
C VAL A 5 -11.47 16.20 -19.21
N ILE A 6 -10.87 15.79 -18.09
CA ILE A 6 -9.42 15.93 -17.86
C ILE A 6 -8.64 15.13 -18.90
N GLY A 7 -9.06 13.91 -19.25
CA GLY A 7 -8.43 13.10 -20.30
C GLY A 7 -8.43 13.77 -21.66
N VAL A 8 -9.55 14.39 -22.06
CA VAL A 8 -9.64 15.19 -23.29
C VAL A 8 -8.76 16.44 -23.18
N GLY A 9 -8.76 17.11 -22.03
CA GLY A 9 -7.91 18.28 -21.76
C GLY A 9 -6.42 17.96 -21.88
N VAL A 10 -5.96 16.84 -21.31
CA VAL A 10 -4.59 16.32 -21.42
C VAL A 10 -4.24 15.99 -22.87
N HIS A 11 -5.18 15.45 -23.63
CA HIS A 11 -4.97 15.14 -25.05
C HIS A 11 -4.78 16.42 -25.89
N VAL A 12 -5.63 17.42 -25.70
CA VAL A 12 -5.57 18.69 -26.41
C VAL A 12 -4.35 19.51 -25.98
N SER A 13 -4.07 19.59 -24.67
CA SER A 13 -2.91 20.33 -24.16
C SER A 13 -1.59 19.71 -24.61
N GLY A 14 -1.51 18.38 -24.66
CA GLY A 14 -0.31 17.71 -25.13
C GLY A 14 -0.09 17.81 -26.65
N MET A 15 -1.12 18.05 -27.45
CA MET A 15 -0.94 18.40 -28.87
C MET A 15 -0.36 19.81 -29.06
N LEU A 16 -0.65 20.74 -28.16
CA LEU A 16 -0.27 22.16 -28.28
C LEU A 16 1.07 22.48 -27.61
N TYR A 17 1.36 21.88 -26.46
CA TYR A 17 2.47 22.29 -25.59
C TYR A 17 3.56 21.23 -25.39
N VAL A 18 3.31 19.97 -25.78
CA VAL A 18 4.24 18.86 -25.50
C VAL A 18 4.98 18.44 -26.77
N GLN A 19 6.30 18.34 -26.66
CA GLN A 19 7.15 17.89 -27.76
C GLN A 19 6.78 16.47 -28.19
N LYS A 20 6.88 16.20 -29.51
CA LYS A 20 6.50 14.91 -30.13
C LYS A 20 7.18 13.69 -29.51
N THR A 21 8.36 13.88 -28.90
CA THR A 21 9.11 12.86 -28.16
C THR A 21 8.35 12.27 -26.97
N TYR A 22 7.51 13.06 -26.28
CA TYR A 22 6.78 12.62 -25.09
C TYR A 22 5.32 12.20 -25.37
N TRP A 23 4.90 12.19 -26.64
CA TRP A 23 3.53 11.83 -27.03
C TRP A 23 3.12 10.42 -26.58
N PRO A 24 3.96 9.38 -26.62
CA PRO A 24 3.58 8.05 -26.15
C PRO A 24 3.16 8.05 -24.67
N THR A 25 3.93 8.72 -23.80
CA THR A 25 3.62 8.84 -22.37
C THR A 25 2.32 9.61 -22.13
N LEU A 26 2.11 10.71 -22.87
CA LEU A 26 0.87 11.48 -22.79
C LEU A 26 -0.35 10.66 -23.22
N LEU A 27 -0.24 9.91 -24.33
CA LEU A 27 -1.31 9.03 -24.81
C LEU A 27 -1.63 7.92 -23.80
N TYR A 28 -0.61 7.39 -23.12
CA TYR A 28 -0.80 6.44 -22.01
C TYR A 28 -1.56 7.09 -20.85
N CYS A 29 -1.14 8.28 -20.37
CA CYS A 29 -1.83 9.00 -19.30
C CYS A 29 -3.30 9.30 -19.65
N ARG A 30 -3.57 9.73 -20.89
CA ARG A 30 -4.93 9.92 -21.41
C ARG A 30 -5.74 8.63 -21.31
N ASN A 31 -5.18 7.51 -21.75
CA ASN A 31 -5.87 6.21 -21.70
C ASN A 31 -6.18 5.78 -20.26
N GLN A 32 -5.27 6.04 -19.31
CA GLN A 32 -5.53 5.77 -17.88
C GLN A 32 -6.67 6.64 -17.33
N LEU A 33 -6.72 7.92 -17.71
CA LEU A 33 -7.83 8.81 -17.33
C LEU A 33 -9.17 8.37 -17.90
N PHE A 34 -9.20 7.88 -19.15
CA PHE A 34 -10.39 7.29 -19.75
C PHE A 34 -10.79 5.98 -19.08
N ALA A 35 -9.84 5.10 -18.76
CA ALA A 35 -10.11 3.86 -18.03
C ALA A 35 -10.70 4.15 -16.64
N LEU A 36 -10.14 5.12 -15.91
CA LEU A 36 -10.68 5.55 -14.62
C LEU A 36 -12.08 6.17 -14.77
N SER A 37 -12.30 6.99 -15.80
CA SER A 37 -13.63 7.55 -16.08
C SER A 37 -14.65 6.45 -16.41
N PHE A 38 -14.24 5.38 -17.09
CA PHE A 38 -15.10 4.24 -17.38
C PHE A 38 -15.43 3.46 -16.09
N LEU A 39 -14.44 3.19 -15.24
CA LEU A 39 -14.66 2.54 -13.93
C LEU A 39 -15.66 3.33 -13.09
N LEU A 40 -15.51 4.66 -13.01
CA LEU A 40 -16.44 5.52 -12.28
C LEU A 40 -17.82 5.59 -12.93
N ALA A 41 -17.93 5.47 -14.26
CA ALA A 41 -19.21 5.35 -14.93
C ALA A 41 -19.91 4.03 -14.57
N CYS A 42 -19.18 2.92 -14.42
CA CYS A 42 -19.74 1.67 -13.90
C CYS A 42 -20.23 1.82 -12.45
N VAL A 43 -19.51 2.54 -11.59
CA VAL A 43 -19.98 2.86 -10.23
C VAL A 43 -21.23 3.73 -10.28
N GLN A 44 -21.31 4.70 -11.19
CA GLN A 44 -22.50 5.54 -11.38
C GLN A 44 -23.72 4.73 -11.84
N ILE A 45 -23.53 3.64 -12.57
CA ILE A 45 -24.64 2.71 -12.90
C ILE A 45 -25.24 2.09 -11.64
N LEU A 46 -24.45 1.86 -10.58
CA LEU A 46 -24.97 1.37 -9.30
C LEU A 46 -25.90 2.39 -8.63
N ASP A 47 -25.61 3.69 -8.78
CA ASP A 47 -26.48 4.77 -8.30
C ASP A 47 -27.82 4.75 -9.04
N PHE A 48 -27.81 4.49 -10.36
CA PHE A 48 -29.05 4.28 -11.12
C PHE A 48 -29.79 3.00 -10.73
N LEU A 49 -29.18 2.00 -10.09
CA LEU A 49 -29.91 0.83 -9.60
C LEU A 49 -30.63 1.09 -8.27
N SER A 50 -30.33 2.20 -7.59
CA SER A 50 -30.89 2.55 -6.27
C SER A 50 -32.42 2.79 -6.28
N PHE A 51 -33.05 3.01 -7.43
CA PHE A 51 -34.52 3.10 -7.50
C PHE A 51 -35.20 1.75 -7.23
N HIS A 52 -34.48 0.64 -7.40
CA HIS A 52 -35.02 -0.68 -7.18
C HIS A 52 -35.05 -0.97 -5.67
N HIS A 53 -36.20 -1.42 -5.16
CA HIS A 53 -36.42 -1.72 -3.74
C HIS A 53 -35.38 -2.66 -3.11
N LEU A 54 -34.74 -3.55 -3.90
CA LEU A 54 -33.64 -4.40 -3.42
C LEU A 54 -32.27 -3.74 -3.41
N PHE A 55 -32.04 -2.62 -4.11
CA PHE A 55 -30.71 -2.01 -4.26
C PHE A 55 -30.60 -0.64 -3.59
N GLY A 56 -31.72 0.07 -3.42
CA GLY A 56 -31.77 1.37 -2.76
C GLY A 56 -31.21 1.36 -1.33
N PRO A 57 -31.80 0.57 -0.40
CA PRO A 57 -31.31 0.48 0.98
C PRO A 57 -29.84 0.03 1.07
N TRP A 58 -29.38 -0.82 0.13
CA TRP A 58 -27.99 -1.27 0.10
C TRP A 58 -27.00 -0.16 -0.25
N ALA A 59 -27.35 0.75 -1.16
CA ALA A 59 -26.48 1.88 -1.50
C ALA A 59 -26.26 2.81 -0.29
N ILE A 60 -27.31 3.05 0.49
CA ILE A 60 -27.25 3.85 1.74
C ILE A 60 -26.34 3.15 2.77
N ILE A 61 -26.59 1.86 3.02
CA ILE A 61 -25.79 1.06 3.95
C ILE A 61 -24.32 1.04 3.54
N ILE A 62 -24.00 0.83 2.26
CA ILE A 62 -22.62 0.85 1.75
C ILE A 62 -21.96 2.20 2.02
N GLY A 63 -22.67 3.31 1.79
CA GLY A 63 -22.15 4.65 2.04
C GLY A 63 -21.74 4.88 3.48
N ASP A 64 -22.53 4.38 4.44
CA ASP A 64 -22.22 4.51 5.86
C ASP A 64 -21.12 3.55 6.33
N LEU A 65 -21.15 2.31 5.85
CA LEU A 65 -20.08 1.34 6.10
C LEU A 65 -18.72 1.82 5.55
N LEU A 66 -18.70 2.56 4.43
CA LEU A 66 -17.48 3.17 3.91
C LEU A 66 -16.86 4.21 4.86
N LYS A 67 -17.66 4.89 5.70
CA LYS A 67 -17.15 5.83 6.71
C LYS A 67 -16.37 5.09 7.80
N ASP A 68 -16.89 3.96 8.25
CA ASP A 68 -16.23 3.12 9.25
C ASP A 68 -14.98 2.45 8.66
N LEU A 69 -15.06 1.97 7.42
CA LEU A 69 -13.91 1.47 6.68
C LEU A 69 -12.80 2.52 6.55
N ALA A 70 -13.13 3.79 6.25
CA ALA A 70 -12.14 4.85 6.12
C ALA A 70 -11.40 5.13 7.45
N ARG A 71 -12.12 5.17 8.58
CA ARG A 71 -11.52 5.31 9.91
C ARG A 71 -10.61 4.13 10.23
N PHE A 72 -11.06 2.91 9.92
CA PHE A 72 -10.25 1.71 10.08
C PHE A 72 -8.99 1.73 9.22
N LEU A 73 -9.09 2.12 7.95
CA LEU A 73 -7.97 2.19 7.01
C LEU A 73 -6.89 3.16 7.51
N ALA A 74 -7.28 4.27 8.16
CA ALA A 74 -6.32 5.18 8.80
C ALA A 74 -5.52 4.49 9.92
N VAL A 75 -6.18 3.70 10.78
CA VAL A 75 -5.50 2.92 11.83
C VAL A 75 -4.59 1.87 11.20
N LEU A 76 -5.08 1.11 10.22
CA LEU A 76 -4.28 0.13 9.50
C LEU A 76 -3.04 0.77 8.86
N ALA A 77 -3.19 1.92 8.20
CA ALA A 77 -2.09 2.63 7.55
C ALA A 77 -0.99 3.03 8.55
N ILE A 78 -1.35 3.44 9.77
CA ILE A 78 -0.38 3.74 10.84
C ILE A 78 0.42 2.48 11.22
N PHE A 79 -0.25 1.33 11.39
CA PHE A 79 0.43 0.07 11.69
C PHE A 79 1.33 -0.39 10.54
N VAL A 80 0.82 -0.39 9.29
CA VAL A 80 1.60 -0.77 8.11
C VAL A 80 2.83 0.13 7.97
N PHE A 81 2.67 1.44 8.16
CA PHE A 81 3.78 2.40 8.12
C PHE A 81 4.81 2.16 9.24
N GLY A 82 4.36 1.94 10.48
CA GLY A 82 5.26 1.66 11.60
C GLY A 82 6.09 0.39 11.40
N PHE A 83 5.43 -0.70 10.99
CA PHE A 83 6.11 -1.96 10.72
C PHE A 83 6.95 -1.91 9.44
N SER A 84 6.58 -1.13 8.42
CA SER A 84 7.41 -0.99 7.20
C SER A 84 8.72 -0.29 7.51
N MET A 85 8.68 0.80 8.29
CA MET A 85 9.89 1.48 8.76
C MET A 85 10.76 0.55 9.63
N HIS A 86 10.14 -0.32 10.43
CA HIS A 86 10.88 -1.32 11.21
C HIS A 86 11.57 -2.36 10.32
N ILE A 87 10.91 -2.83 9.26
CA ILE A 87 11.50 -3.77 8.28
C ILE A 87 12.62 -3.10 7.47
N VAL A 88 12.49 -1.81 7.14
CA VAL A 88 13.57 -1.02 6.54
C VAL A 88 14.80 -1.00 7.46
N ALA A 89 14.60 -0.77 8.76
CA ALA A 89 15.68 -0.79 9.74
C ALA A 89 16.31 -2.19 9.90
N LEU A 90 15.50 -3.26 9.87
CA LEU A 90 16.01 -4.64 9.91
C LEU A 90 16.84 -5.03 8.69
N ASN A 91 16.67 -4.37 7.55
CA ASN A 91 17.45 -4.64 6.33
C ASN A 91 18.82 -3.93 6.29
N GLN A 92 19.22 -3.21 7.35
CA GLN A 92 20.55 -2.61 7.41
C GLN A 92 21.64 -3.70 7.41
N SER A 93 22.66 -3.53 6.57
CA SER A 93 23.79 -4.47 6.53
C SER A 93 24.70 -4.27 7.73
N PHE A 94 25.01 -5.34 8.47
CA PHE A 94 25.97 -5.29 9.57
C PHE A 94 26.71 -6.62 9.72
N HIS A 95 27.99 -6.55 10.04
CA HIS A 95 28.83 -7.71 10.37
C HIS A 95 29.87 -7.30 11.41
N ASN A 96 30.41 -8.29 12.12
CA ASN A 96 31.51 -8.06 13.06
C ASN A 96 32.79 -7.80 12.27
N LEU A 97 33.47 -6.70 12.61
CA LEU A 97 34.67 -6.25 11.90
C LEU A 97 35.88 -7.09 12.32
N SER A 98 36.72 -7.46 11.34
CA SER A 98 38.05 -7.98 11.59
C SER A 98 39.00 -6.88 12.08
N GLN A 99 40.07 -7.26 12.79
CA GLN A 99 41.06 -6.31 13.31
C GLN A 99 41.69 -5.45 12.20
N ASP A 100 41.82 -5.99 10.98
CA ASP A 100 42.32 -5.25 9.82
C ASP A 100 41.29 -4.27 9.22
N GLU A 101 39.99 -4.56 9.32
CA GLU A 101 38.93 -3.67 8.88
C GLU A 101 38.76 -2.49 9.84
N VAL A 102 38.90 -2.74 11.15
CA VAL A 102 38.94 -1.68 12.18
C VAL A 102 40.05 -0.68 11.89
N ARG A 103 41.22 -1.14 11.43
CA ARG A 103 42.33 -0.25 11.02
C ARG A 103 42.01 0.60 9.78
N ARG A 104 41.13 0.11 8.89
CA ARG A 104 40.73 0.78 7.63
C ARG A 104 39.47 1.63 7.76
N LEU A 105 38.73 1.51 8.86
CA LEU A 105 37.47 2.20 9.12
C LEU A 105 37.52 3.72 8.91
N PRO A 106 38.54 4.46 9.38
CA PRO A 106 38.61 5.91 9.21
C PRO A 106 38.63 6.35 7.74
N LEU A 107 39.21 5.52 6.87
CA LEU A 107 39.25 5.77 5.43
C LEU A 107 37.93 5.40 4.75
N ALA A 108 37.30 4.30 5.20
CA ALA A 108 36.05 3.81 4.65
C ALA A 108 34.86 4.73 4.96
N THR A 109 34.80 5.31 6.16
CA THR A 109 33.69 6.20 6.56
C THR A 109 33.75 7.58 5.90
N ARG A 110 34.94 8.01 5.40
CA ARG A 110 35.15 9.34 4.83
C ARG A 110 34.32 9.63 3.56
N ASN A 111 34.03 8.60 2.76
CA ASN A 111 33.31 8.71 1.50
C ASN A 111 31.90 8.10 1.57
N LYS A 112 31.35 7.91 2.77
CA LYS A 112 30.05 7.26 2.96
C LYS A 112 28.92 8.25 2.65
N GLU A 113 28.00 7.86 1.79
CA GLU A 113 26.81 8.66 1.47
C GLU A 113 25.81 8.70 2.64
N VAL A 114 25.02 9.78 2.73
CA VAL A 114 24.10 10.07 3.85
C VAL A 114 23.05 8.97 4.11
N PHE A 115 22.75 8.13 3.11
CA PHE A 115 21.78 7.02 3.22
C PHE A 115 22.31 5.66 2.76
N SER A 116 23.63 5.47 2.72
CA SER A 116 24.22 4.24 2.17
C SER A 116 23.82 2.96 2.92
N ASP A 117 23.40 3.08 4.18
CA ASP A 117 23.01 1.95 5.02
C ASP A 117 21.54 1.53 4.82
N VAL A 118 20.73 2.37 4.19
CA VAL A 118 19.33 2.08 3.88
C VAL A 118 19.27 1.23 2.62
N ARG A 119 19.26 -0.09 2.81
CA ARG A 119 19.25 -1.08 1.72
C ARG A 119 17.88 -1.20 1.05
N MET A 120 16.80 -1.07 1.83
CA MET A 120 15.42 -1.25 1.38
C MET A 120 14.74 0.11 1.21
N ASN A 121 14.10 0.35 0.06
CA ASN A 121 13.30 1.56 -0.13
C ASN A 121 12.07 1.52 0.80
N PRO A 122 11.80 2.57 1.60
CA PRO A 122 10.67 2.60 2.53
C PRO A 122 9.30 2.40 1.86
N ILE A 123 9.13 2.91 0.63
CA ILE A 123 7.89 2.76 -0.14
C ILE A 123 7.70 1.31 -0.56
N LEU A 124 8.76 0.65 -1.02
CA LEU A 124 8.73 -0.78 -1.36
C LEU A 124 8.37 -1.61 -0.11
N SER A 125 8.96 -1.29 1.04
CA SER A 125 8.62 -1.99 2.29
C SER A 125 7.17 -1.75 2.70
N PHE A 126 6.64 -0.55 2.50
CA PHE A 126 5.23 -0.25 2.77
C PHE A 126 4.32 -1.05 1.85
N GLU A 127 4.61 -1.11 0.56
CA GLU A 127 3.85 -1.87 -0.45
C GLU A 127 3.85 -3.38 -0.12
N LEU A 128 5.02 -3.95 0.18
CA LEU A 128 5.13 -5.36 0.58
C LEU A 128 4.30 -5.67 1.83
N LEU A 129 4.34 -4.82 2.86
CA LEU A 129 3.54 -5.06 4.06
C LEU A 129 2.04 -4.84 3.80
N PHE A 130 1.67 -3.87 2.97
CA PHE A 130 0.29 -3.68 2.55
C PHE A 130 -0.26 -4.94 1.87
N PHE A 131 0.49 -5.54 0.95
CA PHE A 131 0.10 -6.80 0.29
C PHE A 131 0.16 -8.03 1.21
N ALA A 132 0.96 -7.98 2.28
CA ALA A 132 0.98 -9.03 3.30
C ALA A 132 -0.36 -9.17 4.03
N VAL A 133 -1.14 -8.09 4.21
CA VAL A 133 -2.50 -8.16 4.80
C VAL A 133 -3.42 -9.07 3.98
N PHE A 134 -3.21 -9.13 2.66
CA PHE A 134 -3.95 -9.99 1.73
C PHE A 134 -3.30 -11.39 1.56
N GLY A 135 -2.26 -11.71 2.34
CA GLY A 135 -1.56 -12.99 2.26
C GLY A 135 -0.66 -13.16 1.04
N GLN A 136 -0.34 -12.07 0.32
CA GLN A 136 0.48 -12.13 -0.91
C GLN A 136 1.98 -12.01 -0.67
N THR A 137 2.39 -11.67 0.56
CA THR A 137 3.80 -11.45 0.90
C THR A 137 4.29 -12.47 1.92
N THR A 138 5.42 -13.09 1.61
CA THR A 138 6.11 -13.98 2.53
C THR A 138 7.26 -13.27 3.24
N THR A 139 7.72 -13.83 4.36
CA THR A 139 8.83 -13.26 5.12
C THR A 139 10.12 -13.14 4.29
N ASP A 140 10.36 -14.05 3.35
CA ASP A 140 11.55 -14.00 2.50
C ASP A 140 11.55 -12.80 1.54
N GLN A 141 10.37 -12.35 1.09
CA GLN A 141 10.24 -11.14 0.26
C GLN A 141 10.51 -9.83 1.01
N THR A 142 10.51 -9.87 2.35
CA THR A 142 10.86 -8.72 3.19
C THR A 142 12.36 -8.62 3.49
N GLN A 143 13.13 -9.64 3.10
CA GLN A 143 14.59 -9.72 3.28
C GLN A 143 15.30 -9.43 1.96
N ILE A 144 16.06 -8.34 1.91
CA ILE A 144 16.70 -7.91 0.65
C ILE A 144 17.72 -8.94 0.12
N ASP A 145 18.42 -9.63 1.03
CA ASP A 145 19.41 -10.66 0.72
C ASP A 145 18.76 -11.89 0.05
N LYS A 146 17.44 -12.10 0.20
CA LYS A 146 16.69 -13.20 -0.42
C LYS A 146 15.89 -12.77 -1.65
N MET A 147 15.63 -11.48 -1.80
CA MET A 147 14.85 -10.94 -2.92
C MET A 147 15.62 -10.98 -4.25
N THR A 148 16.95 -10.82 -4.20
CA THR A 148 17.80 -10.78 -5.40
C THR A 148 18.70 -12.02 -5.49
N PRO A 149 18.56 -12.85 -6.55
CA PRO A 149 19.42 -14.02 -6.73
C PRO A 149 20.89 -13.59 -6.86
N ASN A 150 21.80 -14.37 -6.26
CA ASN A 150 23.26 -14.16 -6.23
C ASN A 150 23.76 -12.99 -5.35
N THR A 151 22.94 -12.50 -4.41
CA THR A 151 23.40 -11.51 -3.42
C THR A 151 24.15 -12.20 -2.29
N GLN A 152 25.35 -11.71 -1.94
CA GLN A 152 26.07 -12.18 -0.75
C GLN A 152 25.29 -11.79 0.51
N ARG A 153 25.18 -12.73 1.43
CA ARG A 153 24.52 -12.49 2.72
C ARG A 153 25.31 -11.43 3.48
N THR A 154 24.65 -10.33 3.80
CA THR A 154 25.26 -9.19 4.50
C THR A 154 24.98 -9.21 6.00
N GLN A 155 24.08 -10.09 6.44
CA GLN A 155 23.64 -10.22 7.82
C GLN A 155 23.93 -11.60 8.41
N PRO A 156 24.16 -11.70 9.73
CA PRO A 156 24.25 -12.99 10.42
C PRO A 156 22.94 -13.79 10.33
N TYR A 157 23.05 -15.12 10.42
CA TYR A 157 21.93 -16.06 10.32
C TYR A 157 20.82 -15.81 11.35
N TRP A 158 21.17 -15.29 12.53
CA TRP A 158 20.20 -15.09 13.62
C TRP A 158 19.18 -13.99 13.31
N THR A 159 19.51 -13.05 12.42
CA THR A 159 18.62 -11.95 12.02
C THR A 159 17.34 -12.46 11.37
N GLU A 160 17.38 -13.65 10.74
CA GLU A 160 16.18 -14.26 10.16
C GLU A 160 15.08 -14.54 11.19
N TYR A 161 15.46 -14.88 12.42
CA TYR A 161 14.50 -15.08 13.50
C TYR A 161 13.81 -13.76 13.87
N LEU A 162 14.54 -12.64 13.87
CA LEU A 162 13.93 -11.32 14.09
C LEU A 162 12.94 -10.97 12.99
N PHE A 163 13.28 -11.18 11.71
CA PHE A 163 12.34 -10.97 10.61
C PHE A 163 11.06 -11.80 10.79
N LYS A 164 11.19 -13.08 11.14
CA LYS A 164 10.03 -13.96 11.38
C LYS A 164 9.19 -13.49 12.57
N ILE A 165 9.82 -13.05 13.65
CA ILE A 165 9.13 -12.56 14.85
C ILE A 165 8.38 -11.26 14.54
N VAL A 166 9.07 -10.27 13.96
CA VAL A 166 8.47 -8.96 13.64
C VAL A 166 7.36 -9.12 12.61
N PHE A 167 7.59 -9.88 11.55
CA PHE A 167 6.57 -10.16 10.54
C PHE A 167 5.40 -10.96 11.12
N GLY A 168 5.67 -11.93 12.01
CA GLY A 168 4.63 -12.70 12.71
C GLY A 168 3.76 -11.82 13.61
N ILE A 169 4.36 -10.90 14.37
CA ILE A 169 3.62 -9.93 15.19
C ILE A 169 2.79 -9.00 14.28
N TYR A 170 3.38 -8.52 13.19
CA TYR A 170 2.66 -7.70 12.20
C TYR A 170 1.42 -8.44 11.67
N MET A 171 1.56 -9.71 11.26
CA MET A 171 0.46 -10.51 10.76
C MET A 171 -0.61 -10.78 11.84
N LEU A 172 -0.20 -11.04 13.08
CA LEU A 172 -1.11 -11.22 14.20
C LEU A 172 -1.92 -9.94 14.44
N VAL A 173 -1.25 -8.79 14.55
CA VAL A 173 -1.94 -7.52 14.80
C VAL A 173 -2.82 -7.13 13.61
N SER A 174 -2.30 -7.16 12.38
CA SER A 174 -3.06 -6.72 11.21
C SER A 174 -4.18 -7.71 10.82
N VAL A 175 -3.84 -8.96 10.54
CA VAL A 175 -4.79 -9.94 10.00
C VAL A 175 -5.71 -10.51 11.09
N VAL A 176 -5.18 -10.82 12.28
CA VAL A 176 -6.01 -11.44 13.33
C VAL A 176 -6.74 -10.39 14.16
N VAL A 177 -6.10 -9.30 14.56
CA VAL A 177 -6.75 -8.31 15.44
C VAL A 177 -7.51 -7.27 14.63
N LEU A 178 -6.82 -6.52 13.75
CA LEU A 178 -7.42 -5.38 13.07
C LEU A 178 -8.55 -5.79 12.12
N ILE A 179 -8.37 -6.81 11.28
CA ILE A 179 -9.44 -7.27 10.38
C ILE A 179 -10.67 -7.76 11.18
N ASN A 180 -10.48 -8.51 12.26
CA ASN A 180 -11.60 -8.99 13.07
C ASN A 180 -12.33 -7.83 13.77
N LEU A 181 -11.61 -6.79 14.20
CA LEU A 181 -12.22 -5.57 14.72
C LEU A 181 -12.98 -4.80 13.63
N LEU A 182 -12.47 -4.73 12.40
CA LEU A 182 -13.19 -4.14 11.27
C LEU A 182 -14.51 -4.89 11.03
N ILE A 183 -14.47 -6.22 10.99
CA ILE A 183 -15.68 -7.03 10.79
C ILE A 183 -16.68 -6.77 11.92
N ALA A 184 -16.22 -6.70 13.17
CA ALA A 184 -17.08 -6.42 14.33
C ALA A 184 -17.74 -5.03 14.23
N MET A 185 -16.96 -3.98 13.92
CA MET A 185 -17.48 -2.62 13.77
C MET A 185 -18.48 -2.52 12.61
N MET A 186 -18.14 -3.11 11.45
CA MET A 186 -19.03 -3.10 10.28
C MET A 186 -20.32 -3.89 10.54
N SER A 187 -20.25 -4.99 11.30
CA SER A 187 -21.43 -5.78 11.67
C SER A 187 -22.36 -5.01 12.61
N ASP A 188 -21.82 -4.31 13.61
CA ASP A 188 -22.62 -3.49 14.54
C ASP A 188 -23.29 -2.32 13.80
N THR A 189 -22.51 -1.59 12.99
CA THR A 189 -23.03 -0.52 12.15
C THR A 189 -24.08 -1.01 11.16
N TYR A 190 -23.85 -2.16 10.52
CA TYR A 190 -24.82 -2.76 9.59
C TYR A 190 -26.16 -3.05 10.30
N GLN A 191 -26.15 -3.69 11.47
CA GLN A 191 -27.37 -3.99 12.22
C GLN A 191 -28.14 -2.74 12.62
N ARG A 192 -27.44 -1.69 13.05
CA ARG A 192 -28.05 -0.41 13.45
C ARG A 192 -28.69 0.31 12.27
N ILE A 193 -27.98 0.36 11.13
CA ILE A 193 -28.41 1.14 9.96
C ILE A 193 -29.46 0.41 9.13
N GLN A 194 -29.41 -0.92 9.06
CA GLN A 194 -30.40 -1.71 8.33
C GLN A 194 -31.84 -1.46 8.82
N ALA A 195 -32.04 -1.20 10.11
CA ALA A 195 -33.36 -0.89 10.66
C ALA A 195 -33.90 0.50 10.27
N GLN A 196 -33.02 1.41 9.83
CA GLN A 196 -33.36 2.80 9.48
C GLN A 196 -33.27 3.06 7.96
N SER A 197 -32.47 2.27 7.23
CA SER A 197 -32.22 2.45 5.80
C SER A 197 -33.47 2.32 4.93
N ASP A 198 -34.45 1.52 5.34
CA ASP A 198 -35.74 1.38 4.62
C ASP A 198 -36.63 2.63 4.75
N ILE A 199 -36.40 3.47 5.77
CA ILE A 199 -37.09 4.76 5.96
C ILE A 199 -36.32 5.90 5.28
N GLU A 200 -34.99 5.82 5.23
CA GLU A 200 -34.14 6.82 4.57
C GLU A 200 -34.16 6.73 3.04
N TRP A 201 -34.45 5.56 2.47
CA TRP A 201 -34.68 5.34 1.05
C TRP A 201 -36.09 5.78 0.62
#